data_AF-A0A972LEG8-F1
#
_entry.id   AF-A0A972LEG8-F1
#
_cell.length_a   1.000
_cell.length_b   1.000
_cell.length_c   1.000
_cell.angle_alpha   90.00
_cell.angle_beta   90.00
_cell.angle_gamma   90.00
#
_symmetry.space_group_name_H-M   'P 1'
#
loop_
_entity.id
_entity.type
_entity.pdbx_description
1 polymer ?
#
loop_
_entity_poly.entity_id
_entity_poly.type
_entity_poly.pdbx_seq_one_letter_code
_entity_poly.pdbx_strand_id
1 'polypeptide(L)'
;MDGERFKTLNTRVNSDGSVAVMYNNENIGLRLNRGRLAGLISSYNEIGDTVLKSLRKTIASLIKETNLQHQQGYGLDGNTGRDFFGGLDIYSVDYSDGASITSATITDLTQINLHEYEIRFTSSTDYEIYDMDTDSVIASGTYAPGGTIGFDGIEIVIDNDGGGPAKGDRFFISPIHNAIKNFSLNVSSTDEIAAASDSSSLPGDNTNALRIVDLYQNDVADLGGSYNDFYNAIISASGSMSRASKDKMDFEDKLLDEMKLRRESVSGVNLDEEAANLVRFQKAYEAGARLIKLTDELLEVIINL
;
A
#
# COMPACT_ATOMS: atom_id res chain seq x y z
N MET A 1 -31.38 2.98 17.57
CA MET A 1 -30.10 3.71 17.60
C MET A 1 -30.31 4.92 16.72
N ASP A 2 -30.54 6.07 17.35
CA ASP A 2 -30.81 7.32 16.64
C ASP A 2 -29.56 7.76 15.88
N GLY A 3 -29.71 7.97 14.57
CA GLY A 3 -28.64 8.22 13.60
C GLY A 3 -27.93 9.57 13.75
N GLU A 4 -27.93 10.19 14.93
CA GLU A 4 -27.35 11.51 15.19
C GLU A 4 -25.91 11.46 15.74
N ARG A 5 -25.33 10.28 15.94
CA ARG A 5 -23.91 10.13 16.32
C ARG A 5 -23.10 9.58 15.16
N PHE A 6 -22.72 10.45 14.22
CA PHE A 6 -21.63 10.15 13.31
C PHE A 6 -20.30 10.45 14.01
N LYS A 7 -19.38 9.49 13.97
CA LYS A 7 -17.99 9.71 14.40
C LYS A 7 -17.13 9.71 13.15
N THR A 8 -16.35 10.76 12.97
CA THR A 8 -15.52 10.94 11.78
C THR A 8 -14.43 9.88 11.75
N LEU A 9 -14.37 9.15 10.64
CA LEU A 9 -13.21 8.33 10.29
C LEU A 9 -12.17 9.26 9.68
N ASN A 10 -10.95 9.19 10.17
CA ASN A 10 -9.82 9.93 9.60
C ASN A 10 -8.85 8.94 8.94
N THR A 11 -7.96 9.45 8.10
CA THR A 11 -6.92 8.65 7.46
C THR A 11 -5.54 9.09 7.96
N ARG A 12 -4.63 8.14 8.17
CA ARG A 12 -3.21 8.40 8.48
C ARG A 12 -2.36 7.57 7.54
N VAL A 13 -1.29 8.15 6.99
CA VAL A 13 -0.34 7.39 6.18
C VAL A 13 0.50 6.51 7.13
N ASN A 14 0.69 5.24 6.80
CA ASN A 14 1.54 4.28 7.53
C ASN A 14 2.98 4.34 7.01
N SER A 15 3.90 3.68 7.72
CA SER A 15 5.33 3.66 7.44
C SER A 15 5.68 3.32 5.99
N ASP A 16 4.91 2.48 5.31
CA ASP A 16 5.07 2.09 3.90
C ASP A 16 4.40 3.04 2.86
N GLY A 17 3.77 4.13 3.31
CA GLY A 17 2.97 5.01 2.46
C GLY A 17 1.51 4.54 2.25
N SER A 18 1.11 3.41 2.84
CA SER A 18 -0.28 2.95 2.82
C SER A 18 -1.18 3.82 3.69
N VAL A 19 -2.48 3.88 3.40
CA VAL A 19 -3.41 4.71 4.18
C VAL A 19 -4.09 3.87 5.24
N ALA A 20 -3.75 4.07 6.51
CA ALA A 20 -4.51 3.59 7.65
C ALA A 20 -5.79 4.38 7.85
N VAL A 21 -6.88 3.66 8.12
CA VAL A 21 -8.12 4.25 8.60
C VAL A 21 -8.08 4.32 10.12
N MET A 22 -8.28 5.52 10.66
CA MET A 22 -8.21 5.86 12.06
C MET A 22 -9.60 6.11 12.65
N TYR A 23 -9.83 5.58 13.85
CA TYR A 23 -11.00 5.88 14.67
C TYR A 23 -10.54 6.13 16.11
N ASN A 24 -10.86 7.30 16.68
CA ASN A 24 -10.38 7.70 18.01
C ASN A 24 -8.85 7.57 18.20
N ASN A 25 -8.06 7.97 17.19
CA ASN A 25 -6.60 7.80 17.14
C ASN A 25 -6.10 6.34 17.17
N GLU A 26 -6.98 5.34 17.07
CA GLU A 26 -6.59 3.94 16.84
C GLU A 26 -6.66 3.60 15.36
N ASN A 27 -5.65 2.89 14.85
CA ASN A 27 -5.73 2.30 13.51
C ASN A 27 -6.73 1.14 13.54
N ILE A 28 -7.82 1.30 12.79
CA ILE A 28 -8.86 0.27 12.65
C ILE A 28 -8.77 -0.46 11.31
N GLY A 29 -7.78 -0.17 10.46
CA GLY A 29 -7.60 -0.83 9.16
C GLY A 29 -7.60 -2.35 9.27
N LEU A 30 -6.92 -2.91 10.28
CA LEU A 30 -6.90 -4.36 10.57
C LEU A 30 -8.24 -4.90 11.12
N ARG A 31 -9.10 -4.03 11.64
CA ARG A 31 -10.44 -4.37 12.16
C ARG A 31 -11.50 -4.24 11.07
N LEU A 32 -11.21 -3.50 9.99
CA LEU A 32 -12.00 -3.40 8.78
C LEU A 32 -11.64 -4.57 7.86
N ASN A 33 -12.12 -5.77 8.20
CA ASN A 33 -11.84 -7.00 7.45
C ASN A 33 -12.98 -7.44 6.52
N ARG A 34 -14.06 -6.66 6.45
CA ARG A 34 -15.28 -7.00 5.69
C ARG A 34 -15.87 -5.81 4.96
N GLY A 35 -16.64 -6.13 3.91
CA GLY A 35 -17.35 -5.16 3.10
C GLY A 35 -16.44 -4.41 2.11
N ARG A 36 -17.05 -3.51 1.36
CA ARG A 36 -16.40 -2.81 0.24
C ARG A 36 -15.18 -1.97 0.67
N LEU A 37 -15.24 -1.33 1.83
CA LEU A 37 -14.13 -0.50 2.34
C LEU A 37 -12.89 -1.34 2.64
N ALA A 38 -13.06 -2.48 3.30
CA ALA A 38 -11.97 -3.42 3.55
C ALA A 38 -11.34 -3.93 2.26
N GLY A 39 -12.17 -4.28 1.26
CA GLY A 39 -11.71 -4.69 -0.06
C GLY A 39 -10.89 -3.61 -0.76
N LEU A 40 -11.36 -2.36 -0.75
CA LEU A 40 -10.63 -1.23 -1.35
C LEU A 40 -9.28 -0.97 -0.67
N ILE A 41 -9.23 -1.01 0.67
CA ILE A 41 -7.97 -0.83 1.42
C ILE A 41 -7.00 -1.97 1.10
N SER A 42 -7.48 -3.22 1.10
CA SER A 42 -6.66 -4.39 0.77
C SER A 42 -6.08 -4.28 -0.64
N SER A 43 -6.90 -3.92 -1.64
CA SER A 43 -6.42 -3.75 -3.02
C SER A 43 -5.43 -2.59 -3.15
N TYR A 44 -5.68 -1.47 -2.47
CA TYR A 44 -4.77 -0.32 -2.50
C TYR A 44 -3.39 -0.67 -1.94
N ASN A 45 -3.35 -1.35 -0.77
CA ASN A 45 -2.10 -1.77 -0.14
C ASN A 45 -1.38 -2.82 -0.99
N GLU A 46 -2.09 -3.86 -1.43
CA GLU A 46 -1.49 -4.94 -2.22
C GLU A 46 -0.88 -4.41 -3.53
N ILE A 47 -1.57 -3.52 -4.24
CA ILE A 47 -1.05 -2.85 -5.44
C ILE A 47 0.17 -1.98 -5.10
N GLY A 48 0.10 -1.24 -4.01
CA GLY A 48 1.18 -0.37 -3.53
C GLY A 48 2.46 -1.15 -3.25
N ASP A 49 2.34 -2.19 -2.42
CA ASP A 49 3.46 -2.93 -1.83
C ASP A 49 4.09 -3.93 -2.80
N THR A 50 3.36 -4.37 -3.83
CA THR A 50 3.91 -5.25 -4.87
C THR A 50 4.18 -4.50 -6.17
N VAL A 51 3.14 -4.27 -6.97
CA VAL A 51 3.25 -3.80 -8.36
C VAL A 51 3.91 -2.42 -8.42
N LEU A 52 3.45 -1.48 -7.59
CA LEU A 52 3.96 -0.11 -7.62
C LEU A 52 5.36 0.00 -7.02
N LYS A 53 5.62 -0.66 -5.87
CA LYS A 53 6.98 -0.74 -5.28
C LYS A 53 7.97 -1.34 -6.28
N SER A 54 7.55 -2.40 -6.98
CA SER A 54 8.36 -3.02 -8.02
C SER A 54 8.70 -2.01 -9.12
N LEU A 55 7.68 -1.39 -9.73
CA LEU A 55 7.89 -0.41 -10.79
C LEU A 55 8.78 0.76 -10.35
N ARG A 56 8.60 1.27 -9.12
CA ARG A 56 9.46 2.29 -8.52
C ARG A 56 10.91 1.84 -8.46
N LYS A 57 11.17 0.62 -7.98
CA LYS A 57 12.52 0.06 -7.91
C LYS A 57 13.16 -0.10 -9.30
N THR A 58 12.40 -0.51 -10.31
CA THR A 58 12.89 -0.58 -11.70
C THR A 58 13.33 0.78 -12.23
N ILE A 59 12.48 1.81 -12.07
CA ILE A 59 12.78 3.15 -12.55
C ILE A 59 13.93 3.76 -11.74
N ALA A 60 14.00 3.51 -10.43
CA ALA A 60 15.10 3.98 -9.61
C ALA A 60 16.44 3.35 -10.02
N SER A 61 16.44 2.04 -10.32
CA SER A 61 17.61 1.33 -10.83
C SER A 61 18.03 1.84 -12.20
N LEU A 62 17.07 2.10 -13.09
CA LEU A 62 17.32 2.72 -14.39
C LEU A 62 18.02 4.08 -14.25
N ILE A 63 17.51 4.95 -13.38
CA ILE A 63 18.09 6.26 -13.09
C ILE A 63 19.52 6.09 -12.55
N LYS A 64 19.66 5.28 -11.49
CA LYS A 64 20.94 5.04 -10.81
C LYS A 64 22.01 4.54 -11.78
N GLU A 65 21.76 3.40 -12.42
CA GLU A 65 22.77 2.71 -13.23
C GLU A 65 23.13 3.51 -14.49
N THR A 66 22.13 4.13 -15.13
CA THR A 66 22.41 4.99 -16.30
C THR A 66 23.22 6.21 -15.90
N ASN A 67 22.89 6.88 -14.79
CA ASN A 67 23.64 8.03 -14.32
C ASN A 67 25.07 7.65 -13.93
N LEU A 68 25.25 6.58 -13.14
CA LEU A 68 26.58 6.09 -12.75
C LEU A 68 27.45 5.77 -13.97
N GLN A 69 26.89 5.15 -15.02
CA GLN A 69 27.65 4.85 -16.23
C GLN A 69 27.86 6.09 -17.12
N HIS A 70 26.87 6.97 -17.23
CA HIS A 70 26.95 8.18 -18.04
C HIS A 70 27.96 9.19 -17.47
N GLN A 71 28.02 9.33 -16.15
CA GLN A 71 29.01 10.17 -15.45
C GLN A 71 30.46 9.75 -15.75
N GLN A 72 30.72 8.49 -16.08
CA GLN A 72 32.04 7.97 -16.43
C GLN A 72 32.48 8.27 -17.87
N GLY A 73 31.57 8.74 -18.72
CA GLY A 73 31.86 9.02 -20.14
C GLY A 73 32.18 10.48 -20.42
N TYR A 74 32.46 10.77 -21.70
CA TYR A 74 32.67 12.12 -22.22
C TYR A 74 31.70 12.43 -23.36
N GLY A 75 31.08 13.61 -23.30
CA GLY A 75 30.24 14.16 -24.37
C GLY A 75 31.05 14.79 -25.49
N LEU A 76 30.43 15.07 -26.65
CA LEU A 76 31.06 15.83 -27.74
C LEU A 76 31.39 17.27 -27.33
N ASP A 77 30.71 17.78 -26.30
CA ASP A 77 31.04 19.04 -25.63
C ASP A 77 32.33 18.99 -24.79
N GLY A 78 32.95 17.80 -24.68
CA GLY A 78 34.16 17.55 -23.91
C GLY A 78 33.93 17.39 -22.40
N ASN A 79 32.70 17.48 -21.92
CA ASN A 79 32.38 17.41 -20.50
C ASN A 79 32.14 15.95 -20.04
N THR A 80 32.34 15.70 -18.75
CA THR A 80 32.14 14.42 -18.06
C THR A 80 31.40 14.63 -16.72
N GLY A 81 31.02 13.57 -16.03
CA GLY A 81 30.38 13.66 -14.71
C GLY A 81 28.94 14.19 -14.73
N ARG A 82 28.28 14.20 -15.89
CA ARG A 82 26.89 14.66 -16.05
C ARG A 82 25.92 13.50 -15.84
N ASP A 83 24.83 13.74 -15.13
CA ASP A 83 23.70 12.81 -15.06
C ASP A 83 22.89 12.79 -16.35
N PHE A 84 22.48 11.60 -16.81
CA PHE A 84 21.61 11.44 -17.97
C PHE A 84 20.14 11.73 -17.63
N PHE A 85 19.68 11.18 -16.50
CA PHE A 85 18.36 11.40 -15.92
C PHE A 85 18.45 12.31 -14.69
N GLY A 86 17.34 12.96 -14.32
CA GLY A 86 17.24 13.61 -13.01
C GLY A 86 17.57 12.62 -11.89
N GLY A 87 18.35 13.06 -10.90
CA GLY A 87 18.79 12.23 -9.79
C GLY A 87 17.65 11.72 -8.90
N LEU A 88 17.96 10.68 -8.11
CA LEU A 88 17.05 10.19 -7.09
C LEU A 88 16.94 11.18 -5.92
N ASP A 89 15.75 11.28 -5.34
CA ASP A 89 15.47 12.02 -4.11
C ASP A 89 14.99 11.08 -3.00
N ILE A 90 15.19 11.49 -1.75
CA ILE A 90 14.67 10.77 -0.60
C ILE A 90 13.25 11.24 -0.30
N TYR A 91 12.31 10.30 -0.33
CA TYR A 91 11.00 10.48 0.28
C TYR A 91 11.06 10.03 1.74
N SER A 92 10.52 10.84 2.65
CA SER A 92 10.44 10.48 4.05
C SER A 92 9.07 10.76 4.66
N VAL A 93 8.76 10.03 5.72
CA VAL A 93 7.59 10.31 6.58
C VAL A 93 8.00 10.16 8.03
N ASP A 94 7.64 11.15 8.83
CA ASP A 94 7.99 11.23 10.24
C ASP A 94 6.84 10.66 11.10
N TYR A 95 7.15 9.69 11.94
CA TYR A 95 6.24 9.11 12.93
C TYR A 95 6.75 9.43 14.34
N SER A 96 6.78 10.73 14.64
CA SER A 96 7.12 11.28 15.95
C SER A 96 6.24 12.51 16.21
N ASP A 97 5.85 12.70 17.47
CA ASP A 97 5.17 13.92 17.91
C ASP A 97 6.16 15.01 18.38
N GLY A 98 7.46 14.70 18.44
CA GLY A 98 8.47 15.57 19.04
C GLY A 98 9.75 15.78 18.25
N ALA A 99 9.91 15.11 17.10
CA ALA A 99 11.07 15.23 16.22
C ALA A 99 10.68 15.09 14.75
N SER A 100 11.44 15.72 13.86
CA SER A 100 11.21 15.68 12.42
C SER A 100 12.51 15.56 11.63
N ILE A 101 12.42 15.00 10.42
CA ILE A 101 13.52 15.02 9.46
C ILE A 101 13.63 16.44 8.89
N THR A 102 14.79 17.06 9.10
CA THR A 102 15.09 18.41 8.59
C THR A 102 15.95 18.38 7.33
N SER A 103 16.67 17.28 7.08
CA SER A 103 17.41 17.03 5.84
C SER A 103 17.43 15.55 5.51
N ALA A 104 17.29 15.22 4.23
CA ALA A 104 17.43 13.86 3.71
C ALA A 104 18.09 13.91 2.33
N THR A 105 19.29 13.34 2.21
CA THR A 105 20.12 13.48 1.01
C THR A 105 20.80 12.17 0.65
N ILE A 106 20.94 11.92 -0.65
CA ILE A 106 21.84 10.87 -1.16
C ILE A 106 23.22 11.50 -1.32
N THR A 107 24.20 10.99 -0.59
CA THR A 107 25.60 11.47 -0.62
C THR A 107 26.50 10.60 -1.48
N ASP A 108 26.18 9.32 -1.64
CA ASP A 108 26.92 8.41 -2.52
C ASP A 108 25.96 7.44 -3.23
N LEU A 109 25.68 7.73 -4.50
CA LEU A 109 24.80 6.92 -5.34
C LEU A 109 25.34 5.50 -5.57
N THR A 110 26.65 5.27 -5.43
CA THR A 110 27.27 3.93 -5.59
C THR A 110 26.96 3.00 -4.43
N GLN A 111 26.61 3.55 -3.26
CA GLN A 111 26.27 2.77 -2.04
C GLN A 111 24.76 2.51 -1.89
N ILE A 112 23.93 3.19 -2.68
CA ILE A 112 22.46 3.03 -2.63
C ILE A 112 22.07 1.63 -3.11
N ASN A 113 21.34 0.86 -2.30
CA ASN A 113 20.83 -0.47 -2.66
C ASN A 113 19.35 -0.49 -3.11
N LEU A 114 18.72 0.68 -3.20
CA LEU A 114 17.30 0.88 -3.56
C LEU A 114 16.30 0.21 -2.60
N HIS A 115 16.69 -0.02 -1.34
CA HIS A 115 15.81 -0.51 -0.29
C HIS A 115 15.08 0.63 0.42
N GLU A 116 14.04 0.29 1.16
CA GLU A 116 13.35 1.22 2.04
C GLU A 116 13.72 0.95 3.50
N TYR A 117 13.79 2.00 4.30
CA TYR A 117 14.32 1.94 5.66
C TYR A 117 13.40 2.59 6.67
N GLU A 118 13.54 2.15 7.91
CA GLU A 118 12.92 2.78 9.07
C GLU A 118 13.97 3.05 10.15
N ILE A 119 14.20 4.32 10.49
CA ILE A 119 14.96 4.69 11.69
C ILE A 119 14.00 4.54 12.88
N ARG A 120 14.31 3.64 13.81
CA ARG A 120 13.50 3.31 14.98
C ARG A 120 14.20 3.77 16.25
N PHE A 121 13.57 4.66 17.01
CA PHE A 121 14.10 5.06 18.31
C PHE A 121 13.80 4.02 19.38
N THR A 122 14.85 3.45 19.98
CA THR A 122 14.75 2.46 21.07
C THR A 122 14.77 3.11 22.45
N SER A 123 15.24 4.36 22.52
CA SER A 123 15.16 5.28 23.65
C SER A 123 15.03 6.72 23.14
N SER A 124 15.09 7.74 23.99
CA SER A 124 15.15 9.15 23.54
C SER A 124 16.51 9.54 22.94
N THR A 125 17.51 8.66 23.05
CA THR A 125 18.90 8.93 22.64
C THR A 125 19.50 7.82 21.79
N ASP A 126 18.81 6.72 21.57
CA ASP A 126 19.32 5.56 20.82
C ASP A 126 18.36 5.19 19.71
N TYR A 127 18.90 4.86 18.54
CA TYR A 127 18.13 4.42 17.38
C TYR A 127 18.75 3.20 16.71
N GLU A 128 17.92 2.49 15.96
CA GLU A 128 18.29 1.41 15.04
C GLU A 128 17.80 1.76 13.64
N ILE A 129 18.56 1.41 12.62
CA ILE A 129 18.16 1.53 11.21
C ILE A 129 17.74 0.14 10.75
N TYR A 130 16.46 0.02 10.41
CA TYR A 130 15.85 -1.20 9.93
C TYR A 130 15.67 -1.17 8.43
N ASP A 131 16.25 -2.13 7.73
CA ASP A 131 16.00 -2.38 6.32
C ASP A 131 14.69 -3.16 6.17
N MET A 132 13.73 -2.56 5.47
CA MET A 132 12.38 -3.11 5.29
C MET A 132 12.31 -4.15 4.17
N ASP A 133 13.31 -4.22 3.29
CA ASP A 133 13.40 -5.18 2.20
C ASP A 133 14.08 -6.48 2.67
N THR A 134 15.06 -6.39 3.58
CA THR A 134 15.73 -7.57 4.17
C THR A 134 15.21 -7.98 5.54
N ASP A 135 14.28 -7.22 6.12
CA ASP A 135 13.67 -7.47 7.44
C ASP A 135 14.72 -7.54 8.57
N SER A 136 15.71 -6.64 8.54
CA SER A 136 16.87 -6.70 9.45
C SER A 136 17.37 -5.33 9.91
N VAL A 137 17.90 -5.26 11.14
CA VAL A 137 18.65 -4.09 11.60
C VAL A 137 20.03 -4.07 10.96
N ILE A 138 20.36 -3.01 10.23
CA ILE A 138 21.63 -2.87 9.50
C ILE A 138 22.63 -1.96 10.22
N ALA A 139 22.15 -1.06 11.07
CA ALA A 139 22.97 -0.15 11.85
C ALA A 139 22.23 0.31 13.11
N SER A 140 22.97 0.82 14.08
CA SER A 140 22.43 1.47 15.27
C SER A 140 23.34 2.61 15.69
N GLY A 141 22.82 3.54 16.47
CA GLY A 141 23.58 4.71 16.89
C GLY A 141 22.91 5.49 18.01
N THR A 142 23.65 6.52 18.46
CA THR A 142 23.15 7.49 19.44
C THR A 142 22.69 8.74 18.72
N TYR A 143 21.50 9.22 19.06
CA TYR A 143 20.91 10.44 18.55
C TYR A 143 21.50 11.68 19.22
N ALA A 144 21.82 12.68 18.39
CA ALA A 144 22.06 14.05 18.80
C ALA A 144 21.21 14.97 17.90
N PRO A 145 20.49 15.96 18.46
CA PRO A 145 19.70 16.90 17.65
C PRO A 145 20.53 17.61 16.59
N GLY A 146 20.06 17.59 15.35
CA GLY A 146 20.76 18.16 14.20
C GLY A 146 22.00 17.36 13.74
N GLY A 147 22.28 16.22 14.38
CA GLY A 147 23.34 15.30 13.97
C GLY A 147 22.96 14.49 12.75
N THR A 148 23.96 14.11 11.95
CA THR A 148 23.78 13.27 10.77
C THR A 148 23.73 11.79 11.13
N ILE A 149 22.72 11.10 10.58
CA ILE A 149 22.56 9.65 10.60
C ILE A 149 22.86 9.16 9.18
N GLY A 150 24.01 8.52 8.98
CA GLY A 150 24.46 8.02 7.68
C GLY A 150 24.36 6.50 7.55
N PHE A 151 23.86 6.01 6.42
CA PHE A 151 23.79 4.59 6.05
C PHE A 151 23.57 4.43 4.55
N ASP A 152 24.17 3.42 3.92
CA ASP A 152 23.96 3.05 2.49
C ASP A 152 23.98 4.23 1.49
N GLY A 153 24.86 5.21 1.69
CA GLY A 153 24.96 6.40 0.83
C GLY A 153 23.86 7.45 1.05
N ILE A 154 23.07 7.31 2.12
CA ILE A 154 22.03 8.24 2.56
C ILE A 154 22.50 8.95 3.83
N GLU A 155 22.24 10.24 3.91
CA GLU A 155 22.36 11.04 5.13
C GLU A 155 21.01 11.64 5.50
N ILE A 156 20.59 11.38 6.74
CA ILE A 156 19.38 11.92 7.35
C ILE A 156 19.77 12.81 8.52
N VAL A 157 19.13 13.96 8.66
CA VAL A 157 19.23 14.82 9.84
C VAL A 157 17.87 14.89 10.50
N ILE A 158 17.80 14.50 11.77
CA ILE A 158 16.60 14.59 12.60
C ILE A 158 16.84 15.66 13.65
N ASP A 159 15.89 16.59 13.80
CA ASP A 159 15.94 17.62 14.84
C ASP A 159 14.69 17.57 15.73
N ASN A 160 14.81 18.19 16.91
CA ASN A 160 13.72 18.28 17.86
C ASN A 160 12.68 19.29 17.36
N ASP A 161 11.43 18.84 17.22
CA ASP A 161 10.27 19.69 16.96
C ASP A 161 9.37 19.72 18.20
N GLY A 162 9.91 20.30 19.29
CA GLY A 162 9.26 20.38 20.59
C GLY A 162 9.98 19.58 21.68
N GLY A 163 9.77 18.26 21.71
CA GLY A 163 10.24 17.37 22.80
C GLY A 163 11.47 16.51 22.48
N GLY A 164 11.84 16.41 21.21
CA GLY A 164 12.77 15.41 20.70
C GLY A 164 12.14 14.03 20.53
N PRO A 165 12.90 13.07 19.98
CA PRO A 165 12.40 11.73 19.73
C PRO A 165 12.22 10.95 21.02
N ALA A 166 11.20 10.10 21.04
CA ALA A 166 10.88 9.19 22.12
C ALA A 166 11.01 7.72 21.69
N LYS A 167 11.10 6.80 22.67
CA LYS A 167 11.07 5.36 22.38
C LYS A 167 9.79 5.00 21.62
N GLY A 168 9.97 4.34 20.47
CA GLY A 168 8.89 3.94 19.59
C GLY A 168 8.63 4.90 18.43
N ASP A 169 9.27 6.06 18.41
CA ASP A 169 9.27 6.96 17.26
C ASP A 169 9.98 6.32 16.08
N ARG A 170 9.46 6.59 14.88
CA ARG A 170 9.93 5.98 13.65
C ARG A 170 10.02 7.00 12.54
N PHE A 171 10.97 6.84 11.64
CA PHE A 171 11.11 7.70 10.47
C PHE A 171 11.29 6.79 9.26
N PHE A 172 10.39 6.89 8.30
CA PHE A 172 10.46 6.13 7.05
C PHE A 172 11.31 6.88 6.03
N ILE A 173 12.18 6.14 5.34
CA ILE A 173 13.09 6.64 4.31
C ILE A 173 12.95 5.74 3.08
N SER A 174 12.68 6.34 1.92
CA SER A 174 12.62 5.62 0.64
C SER A 174 13.32 6.40 -0.47
N PRO A 175 14.41 5.84 -1.06
CA PRO A 175 15.07 6.40 -2.25
C PRO A 175 14.31 6.07 -3.55
N ILE A 176 13.25 5.25 -3.50
CA ILE A 176 12.53 4.79 -4.69
C ILE A 176 11.14 5.40 -4.83
N HIS A 177 10.53 5.91 -3.75
CA HIS A 177 9.12 6.32 -3.73
C HIS A 177 8.76 7.33 -4.83
N ASN A 178 9.63 8.31 -5.02
CA ASN A 178 9.44 9.41 -5.97
C ASN A 178 10.07 9.14 -7.34
N ALA A 179 10.74 8.00 -7.55
CA ALA A 179 11.49 7.71 -8.77
C ALA A 179 10.64 7.85 -10.04
N ILE A 180 9.38 7.38 -10.02
CA ILE A 180 8.45 7.53 -11.15
C ILE A 180 8.02 8.99 -11.32
N LYS A 181 7.69 9.67 -10.21
CA LYS A 181 7.14 11.03 -10.22
C LYS A 181 8.14 12.05 -10.74
N ASN A 182 9.41 11.87 -10.38
CA ASN A 182 10.50 12.79 -10.68
C ASN A 182 11.33 12.34 -11.90
N PHE A 183 10.96 11.23 -12.54
CA PHE A 183 11.67 10.72 -13.71
C PHE A 183 11.69 11.77 -14.82
N SER A 184 12.89 12.19 -15.21
CA SER A 184 13.11 13.27 -16.16
C SER A 184 14.44 13.09 -16.87
N LEU A 185 14.55 13.61 -18.08
CA LEU A 185 15.81 13.66 -18.83
C LEU A 185 16.57 14.93 -18.44
N ASN A 186 17.85 14.79 -18.09
CA ASN A 186 18.71 15.90 -17.71
C ASN A 186 19.62 16.36 -18.86
N VAL A 187 19.78 15.52 -19.89
CA VAL A 187 20.45 15.87 -21.15
C VAL A 187 19.48 16.61 -22.09
N SER A 188 19.93 17.76 -22.61
CA SER A 188 19.14 18.65 -23.48
C SER A 188 19.68 18.74 -24.92
N SER A 189 20.94 18.36 -25.14
CA SER A 189 21.58 18.29 -26.46
C SER A 189 22.25 16.95 -26.70
N THR A 190 22.34 16.52 -27.96
CA THR A 190 23.08 15.30 -28.33
C THR A 190 24.56 15.37 -27.98
N ASP A 191 25.13 16.58 -27.93
CA ASP A 191 26.55 16.77 -27.59
C ASP A 191 26.83 16.47 -26.11
N GLU A 192 25.79 16.45 -25.28
CA GLU A 192 25.89 16.18 -23.85
C GLU A 192 25.84 14.67 -23.52
N ILE A 193 25.55 13.83 -24.52
CA ILE A 193 25.53 12.38 -24.37
C ILE A 193 26.96 11.88 -24.24
N ALA A 194 27.30 11.39 -23.05
CA ALA A 194 28.62 10.93 -22.67
C ALA A 194 28.95 9.54 -23.25
N ALA A 195 29.06 9.46 -24.58
CA ALA A 195 29.22 8.19 -25.31
C ALA A 195 30.67 7.67 -25.33
N ALA A 196 31.66 8.56 -25.26
CA ALA A 196 33.07 8.19 -25.29
C ALA A 196 33.58 7.77 -23.91
N SER A 197 34.57 6.89 -23.88
CA SER A 197 35.27 6.47 -22.65
C SER A 197 36.42 7.38 -22.26
N ASP A 198 36.96 8.16 -23.21
CA ASP A 198 38.04 9.12 -22.99
C ASP A 198 37.85 10.36 -23.87
N SER A 199 38.15 11.54 -23.31
CA SER A 199 38.08 12.82 -24.04
C SER A 199 38.93 12.86 -25.33
N SER A 200 40.07 12.18 -25.35
CA SER A 200 40.99 12.13 -26.50
C SER A 200 40.47 11.30 -27.67
N SER A 201 39.44 10.47 -27.43
CA SER A 201 38.80 9.62 -28.43
C SER A 201 37.57 10.30 -29.08
N LEU A 202 37.34 11.57 -28.78
CA LEU A 202 36.26 12.36 -29.39
C LEU A 202 36.72 13.00 -30.72
N PRO A 203 35.84 13.04 -31.75
CA PRO A 203 34.60 12.29 -31.88
C PRO A 203 34.84 10.85 -32.37
N GLY A 204 33.92 9.93 -32.08
CA GLY A 204 33.85 8.61 -32.71
C GLY A 204 33.89 7.41 -31.77
N ASP A 205 34.32 7.59 -30.52
CA ASP A 205 34.23 6.56 -29.49
C ASP A 205 32.80 6.42 -28.94
N ASN A 206 32.29 5.18 -28.96
CA ASN A 206 30.99 4.80 -28.43
C ASN A 206 31.09 3.76 -27.29
N THR A 207 32.29 3.55 -26.74
CA THR A 207 32.54 2.52 -25.71
C THR A 207 31.68 2.72 -24.48
N ASN A 208 31.48 3.95 -24.01
CA ASN A 208 30.62 4.21 -22.84
C ASN A 208 29.14 4.00 -23.19
N ALA A 209 28.71 4.38 -24.39
CA ALA A 209 27.36 4.12 -24.86
C ALA A 209 27.06 2.60 -24.95
N LEU A 210 28.03 1.79 -25.37
CA LEU A 210 27.89 0.33 -25.37
C LEU A 210 27.75 -0.22 -23.95
N ARG A 211 28.50 0.31 -22.97
CA ARG A 211 28.32 -0.08 -21.55
C ARG A 211 26.94 0.26 -21.02
N ILE A 212 26.38 1.41 -21.40
CA ILE A 212 24.99 1.78 -21.05
C ILE A 212 24.01 0.77 -21.68
N VAL A 213 24.23 0.36 -22.93
CA VAL A 213 23.41 -0.68 -23.58
C VAL A 213 23.53 -2.02 -22.86
N ASP A 214 24.71 -2.39 -22.38
CA ASP A 214 24.96 -3.64 -21.65
C ASP A 214 24.21 -3.70 -20.31
N LEU A 215 23.93 -2.56 -19.66
CA LEU A 215 23.10 -2.51 -18.45
C LEU A 215 21.68 -3.07 -18.69
N TYR A 216 21.14 -2.90 -19.89
CA TYR A 216 19.80 -3.39 -20.23
C TYR A 216 19.77 -4.88 -20.63
N GLN A 217 20.93 -5.44 -21.01
CA GLN A 217 21.04 -6.81 -21.48
C GLN A 217 21.44 -7.80 -20.39
N ASN A 218 22.06 -7.30 -19.32
CA ASN A 218 22.62 -8.13 -18.26
C ASN A 218 21.86 -7.97 -16.94
N ASP A 219 22.22 -8.80 -15.97
CA ASP A 219 21.70 -8.72 -14.61
C ASP A 219 22.18 -7.44 -13.93
N VAL A 220 21.25 -6.77 -13.25
CA VAL A 220 21.51 -5.59 -12.44
C VAL A 220 21.44 -6.00 -10.97
N ALA A 221 22.50 -5.71 -10.22
CA ALA A 221 22.65 -6.17 -8.84
C ALA A 221 21.46 -5.79 -7.95
N ASP A 222 20.99 -4.54 -8.02
CA ASP A 222 19.87 -4.05 -7.20
C ASP A 222 18.53 -4.74 -7.52
N LEU A 223 18.39 -5.28 -8.73
CA LEU A 223 17.18 -5.97 -9.19
C LEU A 223 17.27 -7.49 -9.00
N GLY A 224 18.46 -8.05 -8.76
CA GLY A 224 18.69 -9.50 -8.68
C GLY A 224 18.41 -10.24 -9.99
N GLY A 225 18.46 -9.53 -11.13
CA GLY A 225 18.14 -10.04 -12.46
C GLY A 225 18.12 -8.91 -13.51
N SER A 226 17.70 -9.21 -14.74
CA SER A 226 17.63 -8.20 -15.80
C SER A 226 16.37 -7.32 -15.70
N TYR A 227 16.37 -6.18 -16.38
CA TYR A 227 15.17 -5.33 -16.50
C TYR A 227 13.98 -6.06 -17.14
N ASN A 228 14.25 -7.00 -18.05
CA ASN A 228 13.20 -7.82 -18.68
C ASN A 228 12.57 -8.79 -17.68
N ASP A 229 13.38 -9.43 -16.82
CA ASP A 229 12.88 -10.32 -15.77
C ASP A 229 11.97 -9.55 -14.81
N PHE A 230 12.40 -8.34 -14.45
CA PHE A 230 11.65 -7.49 -13.55
C PHE A 230 10.34 -6.98 -14.17
N TYR A 231 10.35 -6.58 -15.43
CA TYR A 231 9.13 -6.23 -16.17
C TYR A 231 8.15 -7.41 -16.24
N ASN A 232 8.66 -8.62 -16.52
CA ASN A 232 7.85 -9.84 -16.53
C ASN A 232 7.30 -10.17 -15.12
N ALA A 233 8.06 -9.90 -14.06
CA ALA A 233 7.62 -10.09 -12.68
C ALA A 233 6.46 -9.13 -12.33
N ILE A 234 6.50 -7.87 -12.76
CA ILE A 234 5.40 -6.91 -12.57
C ILE A 234 4.11 -7.41 -13.24
N ILE A 235 4.20 -7.84 -14.51
CA ILE A 235 3.05 -8.39 -15.25
C ILE A 235 2.51 -9.63 -14.56
N SER A 236 3.41 -10.53 -14.13
CA SER A 236 3.03 -11.77 -13.46
C SER A 236 2.35 -11.52 -12.12
N ALA A 237 2.86 -10.58 -11.33
CA ALA A 237 2.27 -10.17 -10.05
C ALA A 237 0.89 -9.53 -10.24
N SER A 238 0.74 -8.65 -11.24
CA SER A 238 -0.56 -8.06 -11.56
C SER A 238 -1.58 -9.13 -12.01
N GLY A 239 -1.14 -10.08 -12.84
CA GLY A 239 -1.98 -11.18 -13.31
C GLY A 239 -2.38 -12.16 -12.20
N SER A 240 -1.45 -12.49 -11.30
CA SER A 240 -1.72 -13.38 -10.16
C SER A 240 -2.66 -12.72 -9.15
N MET A 241 -2.44 -11.44 -8.82
CA MET A 241 -3.31 -10.65 -7.95
C MET A 241 -4.73 -10.51 -8.51
N SER A 242 -4.85 -10.24 -9.82
CA SER A 242 -6.15 -10.17 -10.48
C SER A 242 -6.89 -11.51 -10.45
N ARG A 243 -6.17 -12.62 -10.69
CA ARG A 243 -6.74 -13.97 -10.61
C ARG A 243 -7.19 -14.31 -9.20
N ALA A 244 -6.34 -14.09 -8.19
CA ALA A 244 -6.67 -14.35 -6.80
C ALA A 244 -7.88 -13.53 -6.33
N SER A 245 -7.96 -12.25 -6.74
CA SER A 245 -9.12 -11.39 -6.46
C SER A 245 -10.40 -11.92 -7.10
N LYS A 246 -10.32 -12.42 -8.34
CA LYS A 246 -11.47 -13.02 -9.05
C LYS A 246 -11.92 -14.32 -8.37
N ASP A 247 -11.00 -15.20 -8.04
CA ASP A 247 -11.30 -16.47 -7.36
C ASP A 247 -11.95 -16.23 -5.99
N LYS A 248 -11.47 -15.21 -5.26
CA LYS A 248 -12.05 -14.78 -3.97
C LYS A 248 -13.47 -14.23 -4.15
N MET A 249 -13.70 -13.41 -5.16
CA MET A 249 -15.04 -12.90 -5.49
C MET A 249 -16.01 -14.04 -5.82
N ASP A 250 -15.60 -14.98 -6.67
CA ASP A 250 -16.42 -16.13 -7.08
C ASP A 250 -16.76 -17.03 -5.87
N PHE A 251 -15.84 -17.17 -4.91
CA PHE A 251 -16.11 -17.90 -3.65
C PHE A 251 -17.12 -17.18 -2.77
N GLU A 252 -16.95 -15.88 -2.55
CA GLU A 252 -17.85 -15.07 -1.72
C GLU A 252 -19.26 -14.98 -2.31
N ASP A 253 -19.39 -14.89 -3.64
CA ASP A 253 -20.69 -14.91 -4.33
C ASP A 253 -21.42 -16.25 -4.10
N LYS A 254 -20.73 -17.37 -4.24
CA LYS A 254 -21.30 -18.70 -3.96
C LYS A 254 -21.71 -18.86 -2.50
N LEU A 255 -20.90 -18.36 -1.57
CA LEU A 255 -21.23 -18.38 -0.15
C LEU A 255 -22.47 -17.52 0.15
N LEU A 256 -22.57 -16.34 -0.47
CA LEU A 256 -23.74 -15.47 -0.34
C LEU A 256 -25.00 -16.17 -0.87
N ASP A 257 -24.92 -16.85 -2.00
CA ASP A 257 -26.06 -17.57 -2.57
C ASP A 257 -26.52 -18.73 -1.67
N GLU A 258 -25.59 -19.53 -1.13
CA GLU A 258 -25.92 -20.57 -0.14
C GLU A 258 -26.58 -19.98 1.12
N MET A 259 -26.09 -18.84 1.61
CA MET A 259 -26.67 -18.17 2.78
C MET A 259 -28.06 -17.61 2.49
N LYS A 260 -28.31 -17.10 1.27
CA LYS A 260 -29.65 -16.68 0.85
C LYS A 260 -30.61 -17.86 0.77
N LEU A 261 -30.18 -18.99 0.18
CA LEU A 261 -30.99 -20.21 0.11
C LEU A 261 -31.35 -20.74 1.50
N ARG A 262 -30.38 -20.77 2.43
CA ARG A 262 -30.65 -21.13 3.84
C ARG A 262 -31.57 -20.15 4.54
N ARG A 263 -31.44 -18.85 4.27
CA ARG A 263 -32.35 -17.86 4.82
C ARG A 263 -33.76 -18.06 4.27
N GLU A 264 -33.90 -18.33 2.97
CA GLU A 264 -35.20 -18.62 2.34
C GLU A 264 -35.81 -19.93 2.85
N SER A 265 -35.03 -20.94 3.21
CA SER A 265 -35.58 -22.16 3.81
C SER A 265 -36.07 -21.99 5.25
N VAL A 266 -35.53 -21.03 6.00
CA VAL A 266 -35.93 -20.72 7.39
C VAL A 266 -36.95 -19.58 7.49
N SER A 267 -36.82 -18.56 6.66
CA SER A 267 -37.67 -17.38 6.59
C SER A 267 -38.76 -17.49 5.51
N GLY A 268 -38.73 -18.56 4.73
CA GLY A 268 -39.75 -18.87 3.74
C GLY A 268 -41.04 -19.24 4.43
N VAL A 269 -42.10 -18.51 4.10
CA VAL A 269 -43.45 -18.85 4.51
C VAL A 269 -43.85 -20.13 3.80
N ASN A 270 -44.10 -21.21 4.55
CA ASN A 270 -44.67 -22.41 3.99
C ASN A 270 -46.17 -22.16 3.73
N LEU A 271 -46.52 -21.90 2.46
CA LEU A 271 -47.90 -21.60 2.05
C LEU A 271 -48.88 -22.72 2.41
N ASP A 272 -48.41 -23.97 2.50
CA ASP A 272 -49.26 -25.09 2.92
C ASP A 272 -49.54 -25.05 4.43
N GLU A 273 -48.57 -24.62 5.24
CA GLU A 273 -48.73 -24.43 6.68
C GLU A 273 -49.56 -23.18 7.00
N GLU A 274 -49.38 -22.08 6.25
CA GLU A 274 -50.26 -20.92 6.32
C GLU A 274 -51.68 -21.24 5.87
N ALA A 275 -51.87 -22.02 4.78
CA ALA A 275 -53.19 -22.44 4.33
C ALA A 275 -53.86 -23.37 5.36
N ALA A 276 -53.12 -24.30 5.96
CA ALA A 276 -53.63 -25.15 7.03
C ALA A 276 -54.02 -24.34 8.27
N ASN A 277 -53.21 -23.34 8.65
CA ASN A 277 -53.52 -22.41 9.74
C ASN A 277 -54.74 -21.54 9.40
N LEU A 278 -54.88 -21.09 8.16
CA LEU A 278 -56.01 -20.29 7.70
C LEU A 278 -57.32 -21.10 7.74
N VAL A 279 -57.29 -22.36 7.29
CA VAL A 279 -58.42 -23.30 7.42
C VAL A 279 -58.73 -23.57 8.90
N ARG A 280 -57.71 -23.72 9.75
CA ARG A 280 -57.88 -23.89 11.19
C ARG A 280 -58.53 -22.66 11.84
N PHE A 281 -58.11 -21.45 11.48
CA PHE A 281 -58.71 -20.20 11.97
C PHE A 281 -60.14 -20.03 11.47
N GLN A 282 -60.44 -20.38 10.22
CA GLN A 282 -61.80 -20.38 9.70
C GLN A 282 -62.70 -21.34 10.49
N LYS A 283 -62.26 -22.58 10.73
CA LYS A 283 -63.01 -23.54 11.54
C LYS A 283 -63.19 -23.09 12.99
N ALA A 284 -62.17 -22.50 13.59
CA ALA A 284 -62.26 -21.95 14.95
C ALA A 284 -63.25 -20.78 15.02
N TYR A 285 -63.27 -19.90 14.01
CA TYR A 285 -64.22 -18.80 13.91
C TYR A 285 -65.66 -19.30 13.73
N GLU A 286 -65.89 -20.29 12.85
CA GLU A 286 -67.20 -20.91 12.67
C GLU A 286 -67.70 -21.59 13.96
N ALA A 287 -66.81 -22.30 14.67
CA ALA A 287 -67.15 -22.91 15.96
C ALA A 287 -67.48 -21.85 17.02
N GLY A 288 -66.71 -20.76 17.09
CA GLY A 288 -66.97 -19.63 17.98
C GLY A 288 -68.30 -18.94 17.68
N ALA A 289 -68.62 -18.72 16.40
CA ALA A 289 -69.89 -18.14 15.97
C ALA A 289 -71.09 -19.03 16.35
N ARG A 290 -70.96 -20.36 16.23
CA ARG A 290 -71.99 -21.30 16.69
C ARG A 290 -72.15 -21.29 18.21
N LEU A 291 -71.05 -21.19 18.96
CA LEU A 291 -71.08 -21.06 20.41
C LEU A 291 -71.81 -19.78 20.84
N ILE A 292 -71.50 -18.64 20.22
CA ILE A 292 -72.19 -17.37 20.47
C ILE A 292 -73.68 -17.53 20.18
N LYS A 293 -74.04 -18.13 19.05
CA LYS A 293 -75.45 -18.34 18.68
C LYS A 293 -76.19 -19.25 19.66
N LEU A 294 -75.57 -20.35 20.09
CA LEU A 294 -76.10 -21.22 21.15
C LEU A 294 -76.24 -20.48 22.49
N THR A 295 -75.29 -19.59 22.79
CA THR A 295 -75.33 -18.79 24.02
C THR A 295 -76.46 -17.78 23.97
N ASP A 296 -76.69 -17.11 22.83
CA ASP A 296 -77.84 -16.23 22.59
C ASP A 296 -79.16 -17.00 22.72
N GLU A 297 -79.27 -18.20 22.12
CA GLU A 297 -80.46 -19.06 22.22
C GLU A 297 -80.72 -19.48 23.68
N LEU A 298 -79.68 -19.83 24.44
CA LEU A 298 -79.82 -20.15 25.87
C LEU A 298 -80.20 -18.93 26.72
N LEU A 299 -79.64 -17.74 26.42
CA LEU A 299 -80.00 -16.48 27.07
C LEU A 299 -81.47 -16.12 26.79
N GLU A 300 -81.92 -16.29 25.56
CA GLU A 300 -83.32 -16.04 25.16
C GLU A 300 -84.28 -17.00 25.86
N VAL A 301 -83.91 -18.28 26.03
CA VAL A 301 -84.68 -19.24 26.84
C VAL A 301 -84.73 -18.83 28.31
N ILE A 302 -83.63 -18.35 28.89
CA ILE A 302 -83.59 -17.88 30.29
C ILE A 302 -84.40 -16.60 30.47
N ILE A 303 -84.40 -15.67 29.50
CA ILE A 303 -85.12 -14.40 29.57
C ILE A 303 -86.63 -14.59 29.34
N ASN A 304 -87.04 -15.61 28.60
CA ASN A 304 -88.45 -15.94 28.33
C ASN A 304 -89.05 -16.99 29.30
N LEU A 305 -88.33 -17.32 30.38
CA LEU A 305 -88.78 -18.16 31.50
C LEU A 305 -89.26 -17.28 32.66
#